data_AF-A0A8T5DGS9-F1
#
_entry.id   AF-A0A8T5DGS9-F1
#
_cell.length_a   1.000
_cell.length_b   1.000
_cell.length_c   1.000
_cell.angle_alpha   90.00
_cell.angle_beta   90.00
_cell.angle_gamma   90.00
#
_symmetry.space_group_name_H-M   'P 1'
#
loop_
_entity.id
_entity.type
_entity.pdbx_description
1 polymer ?
#
loop_
_entity_poly.entity_id
_entity_poly.type
_entity_poly.pdbx_seq_one_letter_code
_entity_poly.pdbx_strand_id
1 'polypeptide(L)'
;MLININKIQPIENLLIDTSIRYHLEDNSRIFNNPPRIVKCENQPFTYFALDGNNRLLSLYLSDLEIVPFKTEEFNHNDQDMKIGLECALETYHSGIRKWSDYKPEQIVTLEEYKRLMEDN
;
A
#
# COMPACT_ATOMS: atom_id res chain seq x y z
N MET A 1 -15.62 6.19 3.70
CA MET A 1 -15.06 7.42 4.32
C MET A 1 -13.96 7.96 3.41
N LEU A 2 -13.41 9.14 3.68
CA LEU A 2 -12.30 9.74 2.92
C LEU A 2 -11.05 9.88 3.79
N ILE A 3 -9.87 9.54 3.26
CA ILE A 3 -8.58 9.67 3.96
C ILE A 3 -7.54 10.25 3.02
N ASN A 4 -6.63 11.06 3.57
CA ASN A 4 -5.43 11.44 2.83
C ASN A 4 -4.50 10.22 2.76
N ILE A 5 -4.14 9.78 1.56
CA ILE A 5 -3.31 8.57 1.36
C ILE A 5 -1.98 8.66 2.09
N ASN A 6 -1.39 9.84 2.26
CA ASN A 6 -0.13 10.02 2.98
C ASN A 6 -0.23 9.70 4.49
N LYS A 7 -1.44 9.45 5.01
CA LYS A 7 -1.65 8.95 6.37
C LYS A 7 -1.64 7.41 6.46
N ILE A 8 -1.60 6.73 5.32
CA ILE A 8 -1.63 5.28 5.20
C ILE A 8 -0.19 4.81 5.00
N GLN A 9 0.29 3.97 5.92
CA GLN A 9 1.57 3.31 5.82
C GLN A 9 1.50 2.22 4.73
N PRO A 10 2.42 2.26 3.73
CA PRO A 10 2.60 1.16 2.80
C PRO A 10 3.13 -0.10 3.50
N ILE A 11 2.78 -1.27 2.98
CA ILE A 11 3.22 -2.57 3.54
C ILE A 11 4.15 -3.37 2.62
N GLU A 12 4.35 -2.93 1.38
CA GLU A 12 5.17 -3.62 0.37
C GLU A 12 6.46 -2.84 0.09
N ASN A 13 7.63 -3.43 0.31
CA ASN A 13 8.93 -2.82 -0.04
C ASN A 13 9.18 -2.74 -1.55
N LEU A 14 8.51 -3.60 -2.33
CA LEU A 14 8.59 -3.67 -3.79
C LEU A 14 7.17 -3.63 -4.36
N LEU A 15 6.95 -2.81 -5.39
CA LEU A 15 5.69 -2.69 -6.10
C LEU A 15 5.86 -3.06 -7.56
N ILE A 16 4.75 -3.42 -8.22
CA ILE A 16 4.72 -3.93 -9.58
C ILE A 16 4.19 -2.85 -10.53
N ASP A 17 5.08 -2.31 -11.38
CA ASP A 17 4.81 -1.26 -12.38
C ASP A 17 3.59 -1.57 -13.25
N THR A 18 3.48 -2.79 -13.77
CA THR A 18 2.34 -3.21 -14.60
C THR A 18 1.01 -3.07 -13.85
N SER A 19 0.98 -3.37 -12.55
CA SER A 19 -0.22 -3.21 -11.73
C SER A 19 -0.52 -1.75 -11.43
N ILE A 20 0.51 -0.91 -11.24
CA ILE A 20 0.35 0.53 -11.03
C ILE A 20 -0.24 1.18 -12.29
N ARG A 21 0.35 0.91 -13.47
CA ARG A 21 -0.13 1.42 -14.76
C ARG A 21 -1.55 1.01 -15.07
N TYR A 22 -1.90 -0.25 -14.79
CA TYR A 22 -3.28 -0.74 -14.94
C TYR A 22 -4.30 0.10 -14.16
N HIS A 23 -3.92 0.63 -13.00
CA HIS A 23 -4.79 1.51 -12.21
C HIS A 23 -4.74 2.98 -12.67
N LEU A 24 -3.57 3.48 -13.11
CA LEU A 24 -3.41 4.83 -13.66
C LEU A 24 -4.24 5.09 -14.92
N GLU A 25 -4.42 4.07 -15.76
CA GLU A 25 -5.19 4.20 -17.01
C GLU A 25 -6.68 4.50 -16.79
N ASP A 26 -7.21 4.13 -15.64
CA ASP A 26 -8.63 4.29 -15.32
C ASP A 26 -8.83 4.31 -13.80
N ASN A 27 -8.79 5.52 -13.25
CA ASN A 27 -8.95 5.75 -11.82
C ASN A 27 -10.30 5.26 -11.30
N SER A 28 -11.34 5.09 -12.13
CA SER A 28 -12.64 4.55 -11.69
C SER A 28 -12.54 3.14 -11.12
N ARG A 29 -11.57 2.34 -11.60
CA ARG A 29 -11.24 1.00 -11.08
C ARG A 29 -10.88 1.03 -9.60
N ILE A 30 -10.41 2.18 -9.13
CA ILE A 30 -9.94 2.37 -7.76
C ILE A 30 -11.12 2.69 -6.83
N PHE A 31 -12.07 3.50 -7.29
CA PHE A 31 -13.25 3.86 -6.50
C PHE A 31 -14.25 2.70 -6.36
N ASN A 32 -14.31 1.79 -7.34
CA ASN A 32 -15.21 0.64 -7.33
C ASN A 32 -14.81 -0.48 -6.35
N ASN A 33 -13.53 -0.51 -5.96
CA ASN A 33 -13.01 -1.46 -4.99
C ASN A 33 -12.07 -0.72 -4.04
N PRO A 34 -12.59 -0.02 -3.02
CA PRO A 34 -11.76 0.74 -2.11
C PRO A 34 -10.80 -0.19 -1.32
N PRO A 35 -9.54 0.23 -1.09
CA PRO A 35 -8.59 -0.58 -0.33
C PRO A 35 -9.04 -0.77 1.12
N ARG A 36 -8.65 -1.90 1.71
CA ARG A 36 -8.86 -2.20 3.12
C ARG A 36 -7.76 -1.57 3.95
N ILE A 37 -8.12 -0.59 4.76
CA ILE A 37 -7.21 0.13 5.63
C ILE A 37 -7.50 -0.23 7.07
N VAL A 38 -6.48 -0.61 7.81
CA VAL A 38 -6.60 -0.91 9.23
C VAL A 38 -6.14 0.28 10.04
N LYS A 39 -6.95 0.69 11.02
CA LYS A 39 -6.57 1.67 12.02
C LYS A 39 -5.90 0.94 13.18
N CYS A 40 -4.66 1.29 13.48
CA CYS A 40 -3.88 0.73 14.59
C CYS A 40 -3.19 1.87 15.32
N GLU A 41 -3.60 2.12 16.56
CA GLU A 41 -3.01 3.17 17.40
C GLU A 41 -1.74 2.66 18.11
N ASN A 42 -0.92 3.58 18.63
CA ASN A 42 0.35 3.30 19.32
C ASN A 42 1.47 2.71 18.45
N GLN A 43 1.38 2.87 17.13
CA GLN A 43 2.44 2.58 16.18
C GLN A 43 3.06 3.90 15.66
N PRO A 44 4.20 3.87 14.93
CA PRO A 44 4.77 5.05 14.29
C PRO A 44 3.84 5.70 13.23
N PHE A 45 2.80 4.99 12.81
CA PHE A 45 1.75 5.40 11.89
C PHE A 45 0.38 4.99 12.48
N THR A 46 -0.71 5.63 12.03
CA THR A 46 -2.07 5.33 12.54
C THR A 46 -2.84 4.36 11.65
N TYR A 47 -2.52 4.34 10.36
CA TYR A 47 -3.21 3.52 9.38
C TYR A 47 -2.21 2.74 8.54
N PHE A 48 -2.55 1.52 8.14
CA PHE A 48 -1.81 0.77 7.11
C PHE A 48 -2.79 0.09 6.16
N ALA A 49 -2.36 -0.17 4.93
CA ALA A 49 -3.17 -0.85 3.93
C ALA A 49 -2.95 -2.37 4.00
N LEU A 50 -4.01 -3.15 4.20
CA LEU A 50 -3.92 -4.61 4.11
C LEU A 50 -3.78 -5.10 2.67
N ASP A 51 -4.34 -4.35 1.72
CA ASP A 51 -4.30 -4.65 0.30
C ASP A 51 -4.18 -3.37 -0.54
N GLY A 52 -3.86 -3.56 -1.82
CA GLY A 52 -3.94 -2.48 -2.80
C GLY A 52 -2.81 -1.46 -2.75
N ASN A 53 -1.60 -1.81 -2.29
CA ASN A 53 -0.46 -0.87 -2.30
C ASN A 53 -0.15 -0.33 -3.70
N ASN A 54 -0.09 -1.20 -4.72
CA ASN A 54 0.07 -0.80 -6.13
C ASN A 54 -0.99 0.22 -6.58
N ARG A 55 -2.23 0.01 -6.11
CA ARG A 55 -3.37 0.89 -6.38
C ARG A 55 -3.25 2.22 -5.65
N LEU A 56 -2.87 2.22 -4.38
CA LEU A 56 -2.67 3.42 -3.58
C LEU A 56 -1.51 4.27 -4.12
N LEU A 57 -0.42 3.66 -4.59
CA LEU A 57 0.64 4.38 -5.29
C LEU A 57 0.14 5.00 -6.60
N SER A 58 -0.68 4.29 -7.39
CA SER A 58 -1.25 4.88 -8.62
C SER A 58 -2.12 6.11 -8.34
N LEU A 59 -2.85 6.14 -7.22
CA LEU A 59 -3.64 7.31 -6.80
C LEU A 59 -2.73 8.49 -6.43
N TYR A 60 -1.67 8.21 -5.66
CA TYR A 60 -0.65 9.20 -5.34
C TYR A 60 -0.07 9.82 -6.61
N LEU A 61 0.31 9.00 -7.59
CA LEU A 61 0.87 9.44 -8.86
C LEU A 61 -0.15 10.18 -9.77
N SER A 62 -1.45 10.07 -9.47
CA SER A 62 -2.53 10.79 -10.18
C SER A 62 -2.91 12.11 -9.50
N ASP A 63 -2.12 12.61 -8.55
CA ASP A 63 -2.41 13.77 -7.71
C ASP A 63 -3.74 13.65 -6.92
N LEU A 64 -4.21 12.42 -6.69
CA LEU A 64 -5.42 12.12 -5.91
C LEU A 64 -5.04 11.77 -4.47
N GLU A 65 -4.79 12.79 -3.66
CA GLU A 65 -4.38 12.57 -2.26
C GLU A 65 -5.53 12.09 -1.37
N ILE A 66 -6.79 12.41 -1.69
CA ILE A 66 -7.96 12.05 -0.88
C ILE A 66 -8.74 10.95 -1.58
N VAL A 67 -8.84 9.78 -0.96
CA VAL A 67 -9.41 8.59 -1.61
C VAL A 67 -10.46 7.91 -0.73
N PRO A 68 -11.46 7.24 -1.33
CA PRO A 68 -12.37 6.40 -0.58
C PRO A 68 -11.62 5.18 -0.03
N PHE A 69 -12.02 4.74 1.15
CA PHE A 69 -11.45 3.58 1.79
C PHE A 69 -12.47 2.85 2.65
N LYS A 70 -12.21 1.56 2.88
CA LYS A 70 -12.91 0.74 3.88
C LYS A 70 -12.00 0.62 5.10
N THR A 71 -12.43 1.17 6.23
CA THR A 71 -11.66 1.13 7.48
C THR A 71 -12.10 -0.03 8.35
N GLU A 72 -11.13 -0.69 8.96
CA GLU A 72 -11.34 -1.69 9.99
C GLU A 72 -10.48 -1.31 11.21
N GLU A 73 -11.01 -1.52 12.42
CA GLU A 73 -10.21 -1.36 13.65
C GLU A 73 -9.31 -2.60 13.80
N PHE A 74 -8.07 -2.40 14.27
CA PHE A 74 -7.13 -3.50 14.45
C PHE A 74 -7.67 -4.56 15.41
N ASN A 75 -7.67 -5.82 14.97
CA ASN A 75 -8.12 -6.96 15.76
C ASN A 75 -6.94 -7.89 16.09
N HIS A 76 -6.59 -8.00 17.36
CA HIS A 76 -5.51 -8.88 17.84
C HIS A 76 -5.78 -10.39 17.64
N ASN A 77 -6.97 -10.79 17.21
CA ASN A 77 -7.28 -12.18 16.86
C ASN A 77 -7.27 -12.44 15.35
N ASP A 78 -7.14 -11.39 14.54
CA ASP A 78 -7.06 -11.50 13.09
C ASP A 78 -5.60 -11.67 12.66
N GLN A 79 -5.28 -12.81 12.07
CA GLN A 79 -3.91 -13.14 11.66
C GLN A 79 -3.45 -12.31 10.47
N ASP A 80 -4.35 -11.97 9.54
CA ASP A 80 -4.03 -11.16 8.37
C ASP A 80 -3.67 -9.73 8.81
N MET A 81 -4.40 -9.19 9.80
CA MET A 81 -4.07 -7.89 10.39
C MET A 81 -2.70 -7.88 11.08
N LYS A 82 -2.34 -8.95 11.79
CA LYS A 82 -1.02 -9.05 12.43
C LYS A 82 0.11 -9.06 11.41
N ILE A 83 0.00 -9.91 10.40
CA ILE A 83 1.01 -10.01 9.34
C ILE A 83 1.09 -8.68 8.60
N GLY A 84 -0.05 -8.07 8.26
CA GLY A 84 -0.08 -6.75 7.64
C GLY A 84 0.61 -5.67 8.48
N LEU A 85 0.44 -5.68 9.80
CA LEU A 85 1.13 -4.77 10.71
C LEU A 85 2.65 -5.02 10.73
N GLU A 86 3.09 -6.28 10.76
CA GLU A 86 4.51 -6.64 10.68
C GLU A 86 5.13 -6.13 9.37
N CYS A 87 4.48 -6.35 8.23
CA CYS A 87 4.91 -5.82 6.93
C CYS A 87 4.93 -4.28 6.89
N ALA A 88 3.93 -3.63 7.51
CA ALA A 88 3.87 -2.16 7.61
C ALA A 88 5.05 -1.60 8.42
N LEU A 89 5.40 -2.24 9.54
CA LEU A 89 6.53 -1.87 10.37
C LEU A 89 7.86 -2.11 9.66
N GLU A 90 8.02 -3.26 8.99
CA GLU A 90 9.22 -3.56 8.20
C GLU A 90 9.45 -2.50 7.12
N THR A 91 8.38 -2.15 6.38
CA THR A 91 8.40 -1.12 5.33
C THR A 91 8.70 0.27 5.91
N TYR A 92 8.13 0.62 7.06
CA TYR A 92 8.45 1.87 7.76
C TYR A 92 9.94 1.93 8.16
N HIS A 93 10.50 0.82 8.67
CA HIS A 93 11.88 0.73 9.09
C HIS A 93 12.89 0.66 7.93
N SER A 94 12.46 0.20 6.75
CA SER A 94 13.26 0.26 5.51
C SER A 94 13.40 1.68 4.94
N GLY A 95 12.60 2.63 5.45
CA GLY A 95 12.63 4.04 5.08
C GLY A 95 11.44 4.51 4.25
N ILE A 96 10.51 3.63 3.89
CA ILE A 96 9.29 3.97 3.15
C ILE A 96 8.18 4.30 4.16
N ARG A 97 8.00 5.58 4.49
CA ARG A 97 7.02 6.02 5.53
C ARG A 97 5.75 6.61 4.94
N LYS A 98 5.75 6.89 3.64
CA LYS A 98 4.63 7.42 2.85
C LYS A 98 4.89 7.14 1.37
N TRP A 99 3.87 7.29 0.54
CA TRP A 99 3.93 6.97 -0.90
C TRP A 99 5.00 7.74 -1.66
N SER A 100 5.33 8.96 -1.24
CA SER A 100 6.41 9.77 -1.85
C SER A 100 7.82 9.23 -1.60
N ASP A 101 7.98 8.29 -0.66
CA ASP A 101 9.29 7.78 -0.26
C ASP A 101 9.75 6.60 -1.14
N TYR A 102 8.85 6.04 -1.96
CA TYR A 102 9.21 5.02 -2.94
C TYR A 102 10.20 5.58 -3.95
N LYS A 103 11.27 4.83 -4.18
CA LYS A 103 12.27 5.13 -5.19
C LYS A 103 12.03 4.30 -6.45
N PRO A 104 12.54 4.72 -7.62
CA PRO A 104 12.38 3.99 -8.87
C PRO A 104 12.81 2.52 -8.78
N GLU A 105 13.89 2.21 -8.05
CA GLU A 105 14.38 0.84 -7.87
C GLU A 105 13.44 -0.08 -7.07
N GLN A 106 12.43 0.48 -6.40
CA GLN A 106 11.42 -0.27 -5.65
C GLN A 106 10.14 -0.52 -6.46
N ILE A 107 10.09 -0.03 -7.70
CA ILE A 107 8.98 -0.23 -8.63
C ILE A 107 9.51 -1.08 -9.78
N VAL A 108 9.17 -2.36 -9.76
CA VAL A 108 9.70 -3.38 -10.68
C VAL A 108 8.64 -3.84 -11.66
N THR A 109 9.06 -4.36 -12.80
CA THR A 109 8.15 -5.05 -13.72
C THR A 109 7.69 -6.39 -13.14
N LEU A 110 6.57 -6.92 -13.64
CA LEU A 110 6.11 -8.26 -13.26
C LEU A 110 7.15 -9.35 -13.57
N GLU A 111 7.93 -9.16 -14.63
CA GLU A 111 8.97 -10.11 -15.01
C GLU A 111 10.15 -10.09 -14.03
N GLU A 112 10.62 -8.90 -13.64
CA GLU A 112 11.67 -8.75 -12.63
C GLU A 112 11.23 -9.29 -11.27
N TYR A 113 10.00 -9.00 -10.85
CA TYR A 113 9.43 -9.55 -9.62
C TYR A 113 9.48 -11.07 -9.60
N LYS A 114 9.09 -11.74 -10.71
CA LYS A 114 9.14 -13.20 -10.80
C LYS A 114 10.56 -13.74 -10.66
N ARG A 115 11.55 -13.12 -11.32
CA ARG A 115 12.96 -13.54 -11.21
C ARG A 115 13.46 -13.44 -9.77
N LEU A 116 13.16 -12.33 -9.07
CA LEU A 116 13.55 -12.13 -7.67
C LEU A 116 12.96 -13.19 -6.71
N MET A 117 11.79 -13.74 -7.04
CA MET A 117 11.15 -14.78 -6.25
C MET A 117 11.66 -16.20 -6.56
N GLU A 118 12.28 -16.41 -7.72
CA GLU A 118 12.86 -17.71 -8.11
C GLU A 118 14.30 -17.89 -7.59
N ASP A 119 15.00 -16.78 -7.30
CA ASP A 119 16.38 -16.75 -6.78
C ASP A 119 16.48 -16.85 -5.24
N ASN A 120 15.35 -16.92 -4.52
CA ASN A 120 15.25 -17.08 -3.06
C ASN A 120 14.69 -18.46 -2.67
#